data_AF-A0A3M1FT88-F1
#
_entry.id   AF-A0A3M1FT88-F1
#
_cell.length_a   1.000
_cell.length_b   1.000
_cell.length_c   1.000
_cell.angle_alpha   90.00
_cell.angle_beta   90.00
_cell.angle_gamma   90.00
#
_symmetry.space_group_name_H-M   'P 1'
#
loop_
_entity.id
_entity.type
_entity.pdbx_description
1 polymer ?
#
loop_
_entity_poly.entity_id
_entity_poly.type
_entity_poly.pdbx_seq_one_letter_code
_entity_poly.pdbx_strand_id
1 'polypeptide(L)'
;NVKVKKIKPTHTLSLINKEAFGTPPRLEREYKYSIILKDKSEKISLKKIGKIMQKALKEGLKKAKWSAPLQVKSSYWADEKVGEFLFRDIYFDTADWLCFKNNISYRYRNRFNNFSDYKKHLKYFWWPKYWPYRLEYQAKVNREELGRGYSTVEEARFEFRKESKPFSLSYLPPLPPWPIKEFIAYFQNGTYKGLATYPAKSVINYLVKKGIKREQYEFNPSLVLITERLRQHLHLKTPWGSGPNPTQAFIISLDKSNIYPAKYYLEYLHLKELGVKGARVPFPLGRLIEIEVEFERNVSENLDKELLKAKAKGDIKRVEFLKKVISAFKEDQEEIMKILQSEFSKQGIKIVPAVGSKYKQAMKVYINSPIFNAK
;
A
#
# COMPACT_ATOMS: atom_id res chain seq x y z
N ASN A 1 -7.77 5.46 -46.53
CA ASN A 1 -7.65 4.88 -45.17
C ASN A 1 -6.37 5.31 -44.48
N VAL A 2 -6.37 6.47 -43.82
CA VAL A 2 -5.23 6.92 -43.00
C VAL A 2 -5.22 6.07 -41.73
N LYS A 3 -4.24 5.14 -41.62
CA LYS A 3 -3.99 4.43 -40.37
C LYS A 3 -3.50 5.44 -39.33
N VAL A 4 -4.41 5.97 -38.52
CA VAL A 4 -4.06 6.77 -37.35
C VAL A 4 -3.23 5.87 -36.43
N LYS A 5 -1.92 6.12 -36.36
CA LYS A 5 -1.01 5.40 -35.47
C LYS A 5 -1.45 5.74 -34.04
N LYS A 6 -2.12 4.81 -33.36
CA LYS A 6 -2.48 4.97 -31.94
C LYS A 6 -1.18 5.16 -31.16
N ILE A 7 -0.93 6.38 -30.71
CA ILE A 7 0.18 6.68 -29.81
C ILE A 7 -0.09 5.91 -28.53
N LYS A 8 0.80 4.97 -28.20
CA LYS A 8 0.69 4.22 -26.96
C LYS A 8 0.97 5.15 -25.78
N PRO A 9 0.23 5.01 -24.67
CA PRO A 9 0.55 5.70 -23.42
C PRO A 9 1.96 5.36 -22.94
N THR A 10 2.80 6.36 -22.71
CA THR A 10 4.19 6.17 -22.24
C THR A 10 4.60 7.25 -21.25
N HIS A 11 5.41 6.88 -20.26
CA HIS A 11 6.11 7.85 -19.43
C HIS A 11 7.38 8.31 -20.15
N THR A 12 7.67 9.61 -20.11
CA THR A 12 8.87 10.17 -20.74
C THR A 12 9.80 10.80 -19.70
N LEU A 13 11.08 10.97 -20.03
CA LEU A 13 12.04 11.66 -19.16
C LEU A 13 11.62 13.09 -18.81
N SER A 14 10.81 13.73 -19.65
CA SER A 14 10.27 15.07 -19.37
C SER A 14 9.48 15.15 -18.04
N LEU A 15 8.90 14.04 -17.56
CA LEU A 15 8.18 13.98 -16.29
C LEU A 15 9.06 14.37 -15.08
N ILE A 16 10.38 14.19 -15.18
CA ILE A 16 11.32 14.57 -14.11
C ILE A 16 11.35 16.09 -13.92
N ASN A 17 11.25 16.84 -15.01
CA ASN A 17 11.38 18.29 -15.01
C ASN A 17 10.03 19.01 -14.85
N LYS A 18 8.91 18.30 -14.99
CA LYS A 18 7.57 18.86 -14.78
C LYS A 18 7.26 19.04 -13.29
N GLU A 19 6.48 20.07 -13.00
CA GLU A 19 5.78 20.18 -11.72
C GLU A 19 4.86 18.96 -11.57
N ALA A 20 4.95 18.29 -10.41
CA ALA A 20 4.18 17.10 -10.13
C ALA A 20 3.18 17.36 -9.01
N PHE A 21 1.99 16.78 -9.18
CA PHE A 21 0.88 16.92 -8.25
C PHE A 21 0.64 15.62 -7.47
N GLY A 22 -0.11 15.74 -6.38
CA GLY A 22 -0.35 14.70 -5.39
C GLY A 22 0.46 14.90 -4.12
N THR A 23 0.61 13.83 -3.35
CA THR A 23 1.50 13.77 -2.20
C THR A 23 2.90 13.36 -2.66
N PRO A 24 3.95 14.16 -2.37
CA PRO A 24 5.33 13.82 -2.72
C PRO A 24 5.79 12.52 -2.03
N PRO A 25 6.92 11.93 -2.48
CA PRO A 25 7.55 10.81 -1.80
C PRO A 25 7.75 11.09 -0.31
N ARG A 26 7.31 10.15 0.52
CA ARG A 26 7.48 10.19 1.98
C ARG A 26 8.01 8.85 2.46
N LEU A 27 8.90 8.89 3.44
CA LEU A 27 9.51 7.70 4.01
C LEU A 27 8.47 6.95 4.87
N GLU A 28 8.25 5.68 4.55
CA GLU A 28 7.49 4.74 5.38
C GLU A 28 8.46 3.75 6.02
N ARG A 29 8.19 3.43 7.29
CA ARG A 29 8.92 2.42 8.08
C ARG A 29 7.94 1.31 8.42
N GLU A 30 8.14 0.13 7.83
CA GLU A 30 7.19 -0.97 7.92
C GLU A 30 7.89 -2.27 8.34
N TYR A 31 7.28 -2.99 9.29
CA TYR A 31 7.54 -4.41 9.52
C TYR A 31 6.52 -5.22 8.74
N LYS A 32 6.96 -6.14 7.90
CA LYS A 32 6.07 -6.98 7.09
C LYS A 32 6.39 -8.46 7.26
N TYR A 33 5.36 -9.24 7.53
CA TYR A 33 5.46 -10.68 7.69
C TYR A 33 4.39 -11.37 6.85
N SER A 34 4.77 -12.42 6.14
CA SER A 34 3.85 -13.29 5.43
C SER A 34 3.31 -14.35 6.39
N ILE A 35 2.02 -14.63 6.29
CA ILE A 35 1.36 -15.72 7.01
C ILE A 35 1.31 -16.93 6.09
N ILE A 36 1.94 -18.02 6.53
CA ILE A 36 1.94 -19.30 5.82
C ILE A 36 0.93 -20.20 6.52
N LEU A 37 -0.19 -20.46 5.85
CA LEU A 37 -1.17 -21.45 6.28
C LEU A 37 -0.81 -22.79 5.65
N LYS A 38 -0.63 -23.83 6.47
CA LYS A 38 -0.46 -25.23 6.03
C LYS A 38 -1.69 -26.05 6.42
N ASP A 39 -2.08 -27.01 5.58
CA ASP A 39 -3.10 -28.03 5.88
C ASP A 39 -4.44 -27.46 6.42
N LYS A 40 -4.97 -28.01 7.53
CA LYS A 40 -6.26 -27.62 8.14
C LYS A 40 -6.37 -26.11 8.47
N SER A 41 -5.25 -25.38 8.56
CA SER A 41 -5.24 -23.93 8.81
C SER A 41 -5.64 -23.08 7.60
N GLU A 42 -5.68 -23.64 6.38
CA GLU A 42 -6.20 -22.94 5.18
C GLU A 42 -7.67 -22.51 5.32
N LYS A 43 -8.42 -23.20 6.19
CA LYS A 43 -9.82 -22.89 6.50
C LYS A 43 -9.99 -21.73 7.47
N ILE A 44 -8.91 -21.24 8.10
CA ILE A 44 -8.99 -20.11 9.03
C ILE A 44 -9.30 -18.84 8.24
N SER A 45 -10.45 -18.23 8.54
CA SER A 45 -10.85 -16.98 7.90
C SER A 45 -9.99 -15.80 8.35
N LEU A 46 -9.85 -14.78 7.49
CA LEU A 46 -9.15 -13.55 7.83
C LEU A 46 -9.70 -12.90 9.10
N LYS A 47 -11.03 -12.96 9.30
CA LYS A 47 -11.70 -12.48 10.52
C LYS A 47 -11.25 -13.23 11.77
N LYS A 48 -11.01 -14.54 11.70
CA LYS A 48 -10.51 -15.33 12.83
C LYS A 48 -9.08 -14.94 13.17
N ILE A 49 -8.19 -14.80 12.17
CA ILE A 49 -6.81 -14.31 12.38
C ILE A 49 -6.84 -12.88 12.98
N GLY A 50 -7.70 -12.01 12.46
CA GLY A 50 -7.87 -10.65 12.98
C GLY A 50 -8.33 -10.60 14.44
N LYS A 51 -9.24 -11.49 14.86
CA LYS A 51 -9.65 -11.63 16.28
C LYS A 51 -8.48 -12.07 17.17
N ILE A 52 -7.67 -13.02 16.71
CA ILE A 52 -6.47 -13.47 17.42
C ILE A 52 -5.48 -12.30 17.57
N MET A 53 -5.19 -11.60 16.48
CA MET A 53 -4.34 -10.41 16.47
C MET A 53 -4.85 -9.35 17.46
N GLN A 54 -6.13 -9.01 17.42
CA GLN A 54 -6.71 -8.00 18.31
C GLN A 54 -6.60 -8.39 19.79
N LYS A 55 -6.90 -9.67 20.12
CA LYS A 55 -6.76 -10.20 21.48
C LYS A 55 -5.30 -10.12 21.94
N ALA A 56 -4.36 -10.58 21.11
CA ALA A 56 -2.93 -10.56 21.40
C ALA A 56 -2.44 -9.15 21.72
N LEU A 57 -2.82 -8.17 20.90
CA LEU A 57 -2.45 -6.77 21.11
C LEU A 57 -3.02 -6.21 22.41
N LYS A 58 -4.32 -6.44 22.69
CA LYS A 58 -4.95 -5.97 23.94
C LYS A 58 -4.29 -6.57 25.19
N GLU A 59 -3.88 -7.83 25.14
CA GLU A 59 -3.14 -8.47 26.24
C GLU A 59 -1.70 -7.95 26.33
N GLY A 60 -1.02 -7.79 25.20
CA GLY A 60 0.32 -7.23 25.11
C GLY A 60 0.41 -5.81 25.66
N LEU A 61 -0.59 -4.97 25.41
CA LEU A 61 -0.67 -3.62 25.98
C LEU A 61 -0.62 -3.59 27.51
N LYS A 62 -1.10 -4.66 28.18
CA LYS A 62 -1.11 -4.75 29.65
C LYS A 62 0.18 -5.35 30.23
N LYS A 63 0.89 -6.17 29.46
CA LYS A 63 1.96 -7.05 29.97
C LYS A 63 3.35 -6.68 29.45
N ALA A 64 3.44 -6.12 28.25
CA ALA A 64 4.71 -5.83 27.61
C ALA A 64 5.36 -4.57 28.20
N LYS A 65 6.69 -4.54 28.17
CA LYS A 65 7.49 -3.38 28.54
C LYS A 65 7.69 -2.51 27.31
N TRP A 66 6.85 -1.49 27.16
CA TRP A 66 6.88 -0.57 26.03
C TRP A 66 7.93 0.55 26.23
N SER A 67 8.77 0.78 25.23
CA SER A 67 9.90 1.72 25.29
C SER A 67 9.47 3.17 25.01
N ALA A 68 8.65 3.44 23.99
CA ALA A 68 8.27 4.80 23.61
C ALA A 68 7.38 5.51 24.65
N PRO A 69 6.40 4.85 25.31
CA PRO A 69 5.65 5.38 26.46
C PRO A 69 6.52 6.05 27.53
N LEU A 70 7.67 5.45 27.86
CA LEU A 70 8.61 5.97 28.85
C LEU A 70 9.24 7.30 28.40
N GLN A 71 9.46 7.48 27.10
CA GLN A 71 10.06 8.71 26.58
C GLN A 71 9.06 9.87 26.46
N VAL A 72 7.77 9.58 26.29
CA VAL A 72 6.73 10.60 26.07
C VAL A 72 5.77 10.77 27.25
N LYS A 73 5.93 9.99 28.32
CA LYS A 73 5.07 10.01 29.51
C LYS A 73 3.59 9.82 29.16
N SER A 74 3.30 8.85 28.29
CA SER A 74 1.96 8.47 27.88
C SER A 74 1.85 6.95 27.84
N SER A 75 0.66 6.41 27.66
CA SER A 75 0.42 4.97 27.56
C SER A 75 -0.19 4.63 26.21
N TYR A 76 0.07 3.43 25.70
CA TYR A 76 -0.60 2.95 24.51
C TYR A 76 -2.06 2.58 24.79
N TRP A 77 -2.94 2.81 23.81
CA TRP A 77 -4.27 2.21 23.75
C TRP A 77 -4.60 1.75 22.33
N ALA A 78 -5.61 0.90 22.19
CA ALA A 78 -6.03 0.34 20.90
C ALA A 78 -7.50 0.70 20.62
N ASP A 79 -7.85 0.88 19.35
CA ASP A 79 -9.25 0.94 18.93
C ASP A 79 -10.03 -0.30 19.41
N GLU A 80 -11.28 -0.11 19.80
CA GLU A 80 -12.15 -1.21 20.22
C GLU A 80 -12.48 -2.18 19.08
N LYS A 81 -12.60 -1.63 17.87
CA LYS A 81 -13.00 -2.34 16.66
C LYS A 81 -11.89 -2.29 15.62
N VAL A 82 -11.73 -3.42 14.93
CA VAL A 82 -10.86 -3.51 13.76
C VAL A 82 -11.61 -2.96 12.55
N GLY A 83 -11.01 -2.01 11.84
CA GLY A 83 -11.56 -1.50 10.59
C GLY A 83 -11.47 -2.54 9.48
N GLU A 84 -12.54 -2.72 8.71
CA GLU A 84 -12.55 -3.57 7.52
C GLU A 84 -12.44 -2.70 6.26
N PHE A 85 -11.66 -3.11 5.27
CA PHE A 85 -11.51 -2.42 4.00
C PHE A 85 -11.34 -3.41 2.85
N LEU A 86 -11.65 -2.98 1.63
CA LEU A 86 -11.28 -3.73 0.44
C LEU A 86 -10.62 -2.84 -0.61
N PHE A 87 -9.55 -3.35 -1.21
CA PHE A 87 -8.86 -2.70 -2.31
C PHE A 87 -8.87 -3.57 -3.57
N ARG A 88 -9.08 -2.92 -4.71
CA ARG A 88 -8.75 -3.47 -6.03
C ARG A 88 -7.52 -2.73 -6.54
N ASP A 89 -6.38 -3.41 -6.52
CA ASP A 89 -5.10 -2.89 -6.97
C ASP A 89 -4.78 -3.44 -8.36
N ILE A 90 -4.54 -2.56 -9.32
CA ILE A 90 -4.02 -2.90 -10.64
C ILE A 90 -2.56 -2.46 -10.66
N TYR A 91 -1.65 -3.42 -10.69
CA TYR A 91 -0.21 -3.17 -10.75
C TYR A 91 0.25 -3.03 -12.19
N PHE A 92 1.26 -2.19 -12.38
CA PHE A 92 1.81 -1.86 -13.69
C PHE A 92 3.31 -2.12 -13.71
N ASP A 93 3.77 -2.66 -14.83
CA ASP A 93 5.19 -2.94 -15.08
C ASP A 93 5.50 -2.73 -16.57
N THR A 94 6.78 -2.64 -16.90
CA THR A 94 7.26 -2.64 -18.28
C THR A 94 7.34 -4.07 -18.82
N ALA A 95 7.45 -4.22 -20.14
CA ALA A 95 7.57 -5.52 -20.79
C ALA A 95 8.77 -6.34 -20.29
N ASP A 96 9.86 -5.65 -19.91
CA ASP A 96 11.08 -6.24 -19.36
C ASP A 96 11.11 -6.29 -17.82
N TRP A 97 9.96 -6.04 -17.19
CA TRP A 97 9.70 -6.18 -15.75
C TRP A 97 10.57 -5.31 -14.85
N LEU A 98 10.75 -4.04 -15.21
CA LEU A 98 11.58 -3.11 -14.44
C LEU A 98 11.06 -2.93 -13.01
N CYS A 99 9.74 -2.87 -12.78
CA CYS A 99 9.18 -2.74 -11.44
C CYS A 99 9.47 -3.98 -10.59
N PHE A 100 9.22 -5.17 -11.13
CA PHE A 100 9.50 -6.43 -10.43
C PHE A 100 10.98 -6.59 -10.07
N LYS A 101 11.88 -6.38 -11.05
CA LYS A 101 13.34 -6.51 -10.87
C LYS A 101 13.84 -5.56 -9.79
N ASN A 102 13.35 -4.32 -9.80
CA ASN A 102 13.78 -3.27 -8.88
C ASN A 102 12.90 -3.10 -7.63
N ASN A 103 12.00 -4.05 -7.36
CA ASN A 103 11.15 -4.04 -6.17
C ASN A 103 10.24 -2.80 -6.03
N ILE A 104 9.85 -2.21 -7.15
CA ILE A 104 8.94 -1.07 -7.23
C ILE A 104 7.50 -1.59 -7.19
N SER A 105 6.64 -0.95 -6.39
CA SER A 105 5.20 -1.18 -6.43
C SER A 105 4.52 0.03 -7.05
N TYR A 106 4.17 -0.06 -8.34
CA TYR A 106 3.46 0.98 -9.08
C TYR A 106 2.04 0.52 -9.40
N ARG A 107 1.02 1.21 -8.85
CA ARG A 107 -0.37 0.74 -8.93
C ARG A 107 -1.41 1.84 -9.01
N TYR A 108 -2.51 1.48 -9.65
CA TYR A 108 -3.83 2.10 -9.59
C TYR A 108 -4.66 1.37 -8.53
N ARG A 109 -5.33 2.08 -7.61
CA ARG A 109 -6.17 1.45 -6.57
C ARG A 109 -7.55 2.07 -6.48
N ASN A 110 -8.56 1.22 -6.48
CA ASN A 110 -9.89 1.56 -5.98
C ASN A 110 -10.08 1.07 -4.54
N ARG A 111 -10.71 1.88 -3.70
CA ARG A 111 -11.07 1.51 -2.32
C ARG A 111 -12.58 1.37 -2.16
N PHE A 112 -13.00 0.31 -1.50
CA PHE A 112 -14.37 0.03 -1.10
C PHE A 112 -14.43 -0.07 0.42
N ASN A 113 -15.53 0.34 1.04
CA ASN A 113 -15.62 0.36 2.50
C ASN A 113 -15.50 -1.05 3.08
N ASN A 114 -15.92 -2.07 2.33
CA ASN A 114 -15.85 -3.46 2.74
C ASN A 114 -16.06 -4.38 1.53
N PHE A 115 -15.96 -5.69 1.76
CA PHE A 115 -16.16 -6.70 0.72
C PHE A 115 -17.60 -6.80 0.20
N SER A 116 -18.60 -6.45 1.03
CA SER A 116 -20.02 -6.46 0.62
C SER A 116 -20.29 -5.39 -0.44
N ASP A 117 -19.81 -4.17 -0.23
CA ASP A 117 -19.93 -3.06 -1.17
C ASP A 117 -19.29 -3.41 -2.52
N TYR A 118 -18.11 -4.03 -2.49
CA TYR A 118 -17.46 -4.52 -3.69
C TYR A 118 -18.24 -5.62 -4.43
N LYS A 119 -18.80 -6.60 -3.72
CA LYS A 119 -19.67 -7.61 -4.35
C LYS A 119 -20.89 -6.97 -5.00
N LYS A 120 -21.50 -6.00 -4.30
CA LYS A 120 -22.64 -5.24 -4.84
C LYS A 120 -22.23 -4.40 -6.05
N HIS A 121 -21.04 -3.81 -6.06
CA HIS A 121 -20.47 -3.12 -7.23
C HIS A 121 -20.36 -4.06 -8.43
N LEU A 122 -19.81 -5.27 -8.24
CA LEU A 122 -19.69 -6.25 -9.32
C LEU A 122 -21.04 -6.73 -9.87
N LYS A 123 -22.09 -6.73 -9.04
CA LYS A 123 -23.46 -7.12 -9.42
C LYS A 123 -24.24 -5.96 -10.05
N TYR A 124 -24.07 -4.76 -9.52
CA TYR A 124 -24.80 -3.55 -9.85
C TYR A 124 -23.80 -2.45 -10.26
N PHE A 125 -23.07 -2.70 -11.35
CA PHE A 125 -21.93 -1.89 -11.78
C PHE A 125 -22.26 -0.41 -11.96
N TRP A 126 -23.51 -0.12 -12.31
CA TRP A 126 -24.02 1.22 -12.62
C TRP A 126 -24.55 1.99 -11.41
N TRP A 127 -24.65 1.36 -10.23
CA TRP A 127 -25.31 1.98 -9.07
C TRP A 127 -24.30 2.78 -8.23
N PRO A 128 -24.42 4.12 -8.15
CA PRO A 128 -23.39 4.98 -7.57
C PRO A 128 -23.04 4.66 -6.12
N LYS A 129 -24.03 4.25 -5.31
CA LYS A 129 -23.83 3.88 -3.90
C LYS A 129 -22.88 2.69 -3.67
N TYR A 130 -22.58 1.91 -4.70
CA TYR A 130 -21.64 0.79 -4.62
C TYR A 130 -20.31 1.08 -5.31
N TRP A 131 -20.14 2.24 -5.91
CA TRP A 131 -18.86 2.62 -6.47
C TRP A 131 -17.78 2.73 -5.39
N PRO A 132 -16.50 2.54 -5.76
CA PRO A 132 -15.42 2.82 -4.83
C PRO A 132 -15.55 4.25 -4.30
N TYR A 133 -15.32 4.43 -3.00
CA TYR A 133 -15.40 5.74 -2.37
C TYR A 133 -14.10 6.55 -2.54
N ARG A 134 -13.03 5.89 -3.01
CA ARG A 134 -11.73 6.54 -3.31
C ARG A 134 -11.03 5.86 -4.48
N LEU A 135 -10.41 6.69 -5.31
CA LEU A 135 -9.41 6.30 -6.30
C LEU A 135 -8.05 6.89 -5.90
N GLU A 136 -6.98 6.13 -6.12
CA GLU A 136 -5.62 6.62 -5.96
C GLU A 136 -4.65 6.00 -6.97
N TYR A 137 -3.66 6.80 -7.36
CA TYR A 137 -2.44 6.34 -8.01
C TYR A 137 -1.33 6.31 -6.97
N GLN A 138 -0.51 5.27 -6.99
CA GLN A 138 0.52 5.09 -5.97
C GLN A 138 1.79 4.48 -6.55
N ALA A 139 2.93 5.00 -6.09
CA ALA A 139 4.23 4.39 -6.26
C ALA A 139 4.89 4.14 -4.90
N LYS A 140 5.54 2.99 -4.74
CA LYS A 140 6.50 2.70 -3.67
C LYS A 140 7.85 2.39 -4.32
N VAL A 141 8.88 3.19 -4.05
CA VAL A 141 10.24 3.10 -4.60
C VAL A 141 11.28 3.15 -3.48
N ASN A 142 12.57 2.99 -3.80
CA ASN A 142 13.66 3.08 -2.82
C ASN A 142 13.47 2.17 -1.60
N ARG A 143 12.95 0.96 -1.83
CA ARG A 143 12.80 -0.02 -0.76
C ARG A 143 14.15 -0.55 -0.31
N GLU A 144 14.42 -0.46 0.98
CA GLU A 144 15.60 -1.01 1.64
C GLU A 144 15.16 -2.01 2.71
N GLU A 145 15.68 -3.24 2.63
CA GLU A 145 15.41 -4.28 3.62
C GLU A 145 16.46 -4.16 4.73
N LEU A 146 16.02 -3.92 5.97
CA LEU A 146 16.89 -3.70 7.13
C LEU A 146 16.98 -4.93 8.04
N GLY A 147 16.41 -6.06 7.59
CA GLY A 147 16.43 -7.35 8.27
C GLY A 147 15.16 -7.67 9.05
N ARG A 148 14.88 -8.96 9.27
CA ARG A 148 13.74 -9.48 10.07
C ARG A 148 12.38 -8.86 9.67
N GLY A 149 12.18 -8.60 8.38
CA GLY A 149 10.93 -8.05 7.84
C GLY A 149 10.79 -6.53 8.02
N TYR A 150 11.75 -5.87 8.66
CA TYR A 150 11.81 -4.42 8.72
C TYR A 150 12.34 -3.84 7.42
N SER A 151 11.70 -2.78 6.95
CA SER A 151 12.11 -2.09 5.74
C SER A 151 11.72 -0.62 5.79
N THR A 152 12.46 0.18 5.03
CA THR A 152 12.06 1.53 4.66
C THR A 152 11.65 1.55 3.19
N VAL A 153 10.74 2.45 2.85
CA VAL A 153 10.30 2.65 1.46
C VAL A 153 9.80 4.08 1.27
N GLU A 154 9.98 4.64 0.09
CA GLU A 154 9.40 5.94 -0.25
C GLU A 154 8.08 5.74 -0.97
N GLU A 155 7.01 6.30 -0.42
CA GLU A 155 5.68 6.25 -0.99
C GLU A 155 5.25 7.62 -1.54
N ALA A 156 4.85 7.66 -2.80
CA ALA A 156 4.19 8.79 -3.43
C ALA A 156 2.75 8.42 -3.80
N ARG A 157 1.82 9.39 -3.67
CA ARG A 157 0.39 9.18 -3.97
C ARG A 157 -0.18 10.31 -4.80
N PHE A 158 -1.17 10.02 -5.61
CA PHE A 158 -2.09 10.99 -6.19
C PHE A 158 -3.50 10.50 -5.87
N GLU A 159 -4.16 11.15 -4.91
CA GLU A 159 -5.46 10.72 -4.41
C GLU A 159 -6.56 11.62 -4.97
N PHE A 160 -7.66 11.05 -5.46
CA PHE A 160 -8.79 11.81 -5.99
C PHE A 160 -9.67 12.31 -4.83
N ARG A 161 -9.15 13.24 -4.03
CA ARG A 161 -9.78 13.84 -2.84
C ARG A 161 -9.34 15.28 -2.66
N LYS A 162 -10.17 16.10 -2.01
CA LYS A 162 -9.93 17.55 -1.84
C LYS A 162 -8.66 17.90 -1.06
N GLU A 163 -8.16 16.98 -0.24
CA GLU A 163 -6.93 17.18 0.55
C GLU A 163 -5.65 16.87 -0.24
N SER A 164 -5.75 16.40 -1.48
CA SER A 164 -4.60 16.04 -2.32
C SER A 164 -4.50 16.97 -3.53
N LYS A 165 -3.37 17.66 -3.69
CA LYS A 165 -3.12 18.50 -4.86
C LYS A 165 -3.25 17.68 -6.17
N PRO A 166 -3.76 18.27 -7.26
CA PRO A 166 -4.15 19.66 -7.43
C PRO A 166 -5.52 19.99 -6.81
N PHE A 167 -6.22 18.99 -6.27
CA PHE A 167 -7.56 19.18 -5.77
C PHE A 167 -7.59 20.04 -4.53
N SER A 168 -8.70 20.76 -4.37
CA SER A 168 -8.97 21.71 -3.30
C SER A 168 -10.49 21.89 -3.14
N LEU A 169 -10.91 22.84 -2.32
CA LEU A 169 -12.32 23.25 -2.26
C LEU A 169 -12.80 23.91 -3.57
N SER A 170 -11.91 24.61 -4.29
CA SER A 170 -12.20 25.29 -5.55
C SER A 170 -11.91 24.44 -6.79
N TYR A 171 -11.11 23.38 -6.66
CA TYR A 171 -10.81 22.42 -7.73
C TYR A 171 -11.14 21.01 -7.24
N LEU A 172 -12.40 20.61 -7.38
CA LEU A 172 -12.87 19.33 -6.85
C LEU A 172 -12.30 18.14 -7.63
N PRO A 173 -12.06 16.99 -6.96
CA PRO A 173 -11.79 15.75 -7.67
C PRO A 173 -13.00 15.35 -8.51
N PRO A 174 -12.80 14.64 -9.65
CA PRO A 174 -13.89 14.05 -10.41
C PRO A 174 -14.73 13.15 -9.49
N LEU A 175 -16.04 13.34 -9.51
CA LEU A 175 -16.97 12.46 -8.81
C LEU A 175 -16.93 11.06 -9.43
N PRO A 176 -17.16 9.99 -8.64
CA PRO A 176 -17.37 8.67 -9.22
C PRO A 176 -18.61 8.70 -10.16
N PRO A 177 -18.63 7.88 -11.23
CA PRO A 177 -17.77 6.73 -11.45
C PRO A 177 -16.39 7.16 -11.95
N TRP A 178 -15.41 6.31 -11.70
CA TRP A 178 -14.10 6.42 -12.36
C TRP A 178 -13.95 5.25 -13.34
N PRO A 179 -14.42 5.40 -14.60
CA PRO A 179 -14.35 4.34 -15.59
C PRO A 179 -12.92 3.82 -15.71
N ILE A 180 -12.76 2.50 -15.61
CA ILE A 180 -11.44 1.87 -15.53
C ILE A 180 -10.63 2.20 -16.79
N LYS A 181 -11.24 2.13 -17.98
CA LYS A 181 -10.57 2.41 -19.24
C LYS A 181 -10.00 3.83 -19.31
N GLU A 182 -10.75 4.82 -18.84
CA GLU A 182 -10.31 6.21 -18.82
C GLU A 182 -9.19 6.43 -17.80
N PHE A 183 -9.42 6.04 -16.54
CA PHE A 183 -8.48 6.38 -15.47
C PHE A 183 -7.22 5.52 -15.44
N ILE A 184 -7.23 4.33 -16.05
CA ILE A 184 -6.00 3.57 -16.33
C ILE A 184 -5.14 4.33 -17.34
N ALA A 185 -5.73 4.91 -18.40
CA ALA A 185 -4.95 5.59 -19.43
C ALA A 185 -4.18 6.80 -18.86
N TYR A 186 -4.79 7.59 -17.96
CA TYR A 186 -4.08 8.64 -17.23
C TYR A 186 -2.88 8.08 -16.43
N PHE A 187 -3.07 6.96 -15.74
CA PHE A 187 -2.00 6.32 -14.98
C PHE A 187 -0.86 5.82 -15.88
N GLN A 188 -1.18 5.19 -17.02
CA GLN A 188 -0.19 4.73 -18.00
C GLN A 188 0.58 5.87 -18.67
N ASN A 189 -0.03 7.05 -18.82
CA ASN A 189 0.64 8.26 -19.28
C ASN A 189 1.47 8.95 -18.19
N GLY A 190 1.26 8.58 -16.92
CA GLY A 190 1.89 9.22 -15.77
C GLY A 190 1.32 10.62 -15.46
N THR A 191 0.24 11.00 -16.15
CA THR A 191 -0.38 12.32 -16.06
C THR A 191 -1.90 12.22 -15.91
N TYR A 192 -2.50 13.07 -15.09
CA TYR A 192 -3.95 13.26 -15.04
C TYR A 192 -4.32 14.58 -15.73
N LYS A 193 -5.06 14.51 -16.86
CA LYS A 193 -5.43 15.69 -17.67
C LYS A 193 -4.23 16.63 -17.99
N GLY A 194 -3.10 16.03 -18.36
CA GLY A 194 -1.85 16.77 -18.68
C GLY A 194 -0.96 17.09 -17.48
N LEU A 195 -1.47 16.98 -16.24
CA LEU A 195 -0.71 17.25 -15.02
C LEU A 195 0.14 16.04 -14.65
N ALA A 196 1.46 16.21 -14.51
CA ALA A 196 2.34 15.14 -14.05
C ALA A 196 2.01 14.75 -12.60
N THR A 197 2.13 13.46 -12.28
CA THR A 197 1.80 12.94 -10.95
C THR A 197 3.07 12.53 -10.20
N TYR A 198 3.12 12.76 -8.88
CA TYR A 198 4.25 12.32 -8.05
C TYR A 198 4.53 10.81 -8.18
N PRO A 199 3.54 9.90 -8.19
CA PRO A 199 3.77 8.48 -8.45
C PRO A 199 4.59 8.22 -9.72
N ALA A 200 4.22 8.80 -10.85
CA ALA A 200 4.95 8.60 -12.11
C ALA A 200 6.36 9.20 -12.05
N LYS A 201 6.48 10.46 -11.59
CA LYS A 201 7.78 11.13 -11.40
C LYS A 201 8.73 10.33 -10.51
N SER A 202 8.21 9.72 -9.44
CA SER A 202 8.99 8.93 -8.48
C SER A 202 9.57 7.67 -9.12
N VAL A 203 8.77 6.94 -9.91
CA VAL A 203 9.22 5.74 -10.62
C VAL A 203 10.30 6.08 -11.65
N ILE A 204 10.07 7.13 -12.45
CA ILE A 204 11.03 7.54 -13.48
C ILE A 204 12.34 8.04 -12.85
N ASN A 205 12.27 8.88 -11.82
CA ASN A 205 13.45 9.32 -11.07
C ASN A 205 14.24 8.14 -10.51
N TYR A 206 13.55 7.15 -9.93
CA TYR A 206 14.19 5.95 -9.40
C TYR A 206 14.95 5.18 -10.50
N LEU A 207 14.30 4.91 -11.63
CA LEU A 207 14.91 4.16 -12.74
C LEU A 207 16.12 4.88 -13.33
N VAL A 208 16.02 6.20 -13.51
CA VAL A 208 17.13 7.04 -13.98
C VAL A 208 18.30 7.03 -13.01
N LYS A 209 18.05 7.12 -11.70
CA LYS A 209 19.10 7.01 -10.66
C LYS A 209 19.77 5.63 -10.64
N LYS A 210 19.07 4.58 -11.07
CA LYS A 210 19.63 3.23 -11.26
C LYS A 210 20.38 3.04 -12.58
N GLY A 211 20.56 4.09 -13.37
CA GLY A 211 21.23 4.03 -14.67
C GLY A 211 20.36 3.50 -15.81
N ILE A 212 19.08 3.20 -15.55
CA ILE A 212 18.12 2.71 -16.54
C ILE A 212 17.47 3.94 -17.17
N LYS A 213 18.13 4.53 -18.18
CA LYS A 213 17.63 5.71 -18.91
C LYS A 213 17.06 5.28 -20.26
N ARG A 214 15.79 5.63 -20.50
CA ARG A 214 15.08 5.45 -21.78
C ARG A 214 14.31 6.72 -22.11
N GLU A 215 14.12 7.02 -23.38
CA GLU A 215 13.25 8.12 -23.80
C GLU A 215 11.80 7.91 -23.35
N GLN A 216 11.34 6.65 -23.45
CA GLN A 216 9.97 6.24 -23.15
C GLN A 216 9.96 4.95 -22.30
N TYR A 217 9.05 4.90 -21.34
CA TYR A 217 8.72 3.71 -20.55
C TYR A 217 7.25 3.37 -20.75
N GLU A 218 6.97 2.20 -21.33
CA GLU A 218 5.62 1.70 -21.53
C GLU A 218 5.21 0.85 -20.33
N PHE A 219 4.40 1.42 -19.43
CA PHE A 219 3.84 0.71 -18.28
C PHE A 219 2.48 0.13 -18.61
N ASN A 220 2.34 -1.19 -18.48
CA ASN A 220 1.13 -1.93 -18.78
C ASN A 220 0.59 -2.66 -17.54
N PRO A 221 -0.74 -2.85 -17.41
CA PRO A 221 -1.29 -3.67 -16.35
C PRO A 221 -0.67 -5.08 -16.36
N SER A 222 -0.08 -5.49 -15.23
CA SER A 222 0.58 -6.79 -15.09
C SER A 222 -0.27 -7.74 -14.24
N LEU A 223 -0.64 -7.32 -13.04
CA LEU A 223 -1.46 -8.10 -12.10
C LEU A 223 -2.59 -7.27 -11.51
N VAL A 224 -3.66 -7.96 -11.11
CA VAL A 224 -4.71 -7.40 -10.26
C VAL A 224 -4.73 -8.12 -8.93
N LEU A 225 -4.68 -7.38 -7.82
CA LEU A 225 -4.83 -7.90 -6.48
C LEU A 225 -6.14 -7.39 -5.87
N ILE A 226 -7.00 -8.32 -5.46
CA ILE A 226 -8.16 -8.00 -4.63
C ILE A 226 -7.79 -8.28 -3.18
N THR A 227 -7.64 -7.20 -2.40
CA THR A 227 -7.15 -7.26 -1.02
C THR A 227 -8.26 -6.96 -0.04
N GLU A 228 -8.62 -7.95 0.79
CA GLU A 228 -9.37 -7.75 2.03
C GLU A 228 -8.36 -7.29 3.10
N ARG A 229 -8.62 -6.17 3.76
CA ARG A 229 -7.75 -5.62 4.83
C ARG A 229 -8.53 -5.48 6.12
N LEU A 230 -7.95 -5.99 7.19
CA LEU A 230 -8.29 -5.67 8.57
C LEU A 230 -7.25 -4.70 9.12
N ARG A 231 -7.67 -3.65 9.83
CA ARG A 231 -6.76 -2.63 10.36
C ARG A 231 -7.07 -2.31 11.81
N GLN A 232 -6.03 -2.35 12.64
CA GLN A 232 -6.04 -1.96 14.04
C GLN A 232 -5.04 -0.81 14.21
N HIS A 233 -5.42 0.22 14.96
CA HIS A 233 -4.47 1.25 15.36
C HIS A 233 -4.03 1.02 16.80
N LEU A 234 -2.76 1.34 17.06
CA LEU A 234 -2.27 1.62 18.41
C LEU A 234 -1.98 3.11 18.50
N HIS A 235 -2.50 3.70 19.57
CA HIS A 235 -2.44 5.12 19.81
C HIS A 235 -1.52 5.42 20.97
N LEU A 236 -0.77 6.52 20.87
CA LEU A 236 0.07 7.08 21.91
C LEU A 236 0.00 8.60 21.77
N LYS A 237 -0.27 9.32 22.86
CA LYS A 237 -0.20 10.78 22.83
C LYS A 237 1.27 11.19 22.78
N THR A 238 1.66 11.93 21.74
CA THR A 238 3.04 12.39 21.57
C THR A 238 3.08 13.88 21.18
N PRO A 239 4.18 14.59 21.45
CA PRO A 239 4.38 15.95 20.94
C PRO A 239 4.49 16.06 19.41
N TRP A 240 4.70 14.95 18.71
CA TRP A 240 4.92 14.92 17.25
C TRP A 240 3.69 14.49 16.47
N GLY A 241 2.60 14.16 17.18
CA GLY A 241 1.30 13.88 16.57
C GLY A 241 0.77 15.09 15.81
N SER A 242 0.35 14.91 14.54
CA SER A 242 -0.25 15.98 13.74
C SER A 242 -1.33 15.46 12.79
N GLY A 243 -2.03 16.40 12.14
CA GLY A 243 -3.06 16.09 11.15
C GLY A 243 -4.35 15.57 11.80
N PRO A 244 -5.19 14.81 11.06
CA PRO A 244 -6.50 14.39 11.57
C PRO A 244 -6.43 13.35 12.69
N ASN A 245 -5.31 12.61 12.81
CA ASN A 245 -5.16 11.51 13.76
C ASN A 245 -3.87 11.66 14.60
N PRO A 246 -3.74 12.71 15.43
CA PRO A 246 -2.49 13.04 16.11
C PRO A 246 -2.02 11.98 17.12
N THR A 247 -2.92 11.10 17.56
CA THR A 247 -2.57 10.05 18.54
C THR A 247 -2.20 8.73 17.89
N GLN A 248 -2.36 8.54 16.57
CA GLN A 248 -2.01 7.26 15.93
C GLN A 248 -0.49 7.11 15.90
N ALA A 249 0.03 6.09 16.57
CA ALA A 249 1.46 5.78 16.59
C ALA A 249 1.78 4.62 15.65
N PHE A 250 0.98 3.56 15.66
CA PHE A 250 1.16 2.42 14.76
C PHE A 250 -0.13 2.07 14.02
N ILE A 251 0.04 1.70 12.75
CA ILE A 251 -1.02 1.10 11.95
C ILE A 251 -0.66 -0.37 11.75
N ILE A 252 -1.48 -1.25 12.29
CA ILE A 252 -1.31 -2.69 12.15
C ILE A 252 -2.37 -3.17 11.16
N SER A 253 -1.94 -3.73 10.04
CA SER A 253 -2.85 -4.26 9.02
C SER A 253 -2.62 -5.73 8.75
N LEU A 254 -3.72 -6.44 8.55
CA LEU A 254 -3.76 -7.84 8.16
C LEU A 254 -4.47 -7.93 6.82
N ASP A 255 -3.71 -8.29 5.80
CA ASP A 255 -4.14 -8.31 4.41
C ASP A 255 -4.30 -9.74 3.91
N LYS A 256 -5.33 -9.96 3.10
CA LYS A 256 -5.51 -11.14 2.27
C LYS A 256 -5.72 -10.70 0.82
N SER A 257 -4.71 -10.94 -0.01
CA SER A 257 -4.72 -10.56 -1.41
C SER A 257 -4.89 -11.78 -2.30
N ASN A 258 -5.97 -11.85 -3.07
CA ASN A 258 -6.10 -12.82 -4.16
C ASN A 258 -5.48 -12.21 -5.43
N ILE A 259 -4.64 -12.98 -6.12
CA ILE A 259 -3.84 -12.50 -7.27
C ILE A 259 -4.48 -13.00 -8.57
N TYR A 260 -4.63 -12.10 -9.54
CA TYR A 260 -5.17 -12.43 -10.86
C TYR A 260 -4.27 -11.86 -11.97
N PRO A 261 -4.15 -12.53 -13.15
CA PRO A 261 -3.52 -11.92 -14.31
C PRO A 261 -4.34 -10.71 -14.76
N ALA A 262 -3.69 -9.58 -15.02
CA ALA A 262 -4.41 -8.35 -15.34
C ALA A 262 -5.28 -8.46 -16.60
N LYS A 263 -4.78 -9.12 -17.66
CA LYS A 263 -5.52 -9.33 -18.91
C LYS A 263 -6.93 -9.88 -18.65
N TYR A 264 -7.03 -11.05 -18.04
CA TYR A 264 -8.32 -11.74 -17.81
C TYR A 264 -9.20 -11.02 -16.80
N TYR A 265 -8.60 -10.41 -15.78
CA TYR A 265 -9.38 -9.70 -14.76
C TYR A 265 -10.00 -8.40 -15.31
N LEU A 266 -9.25 -7.65 -16.10
CA LEU A 266 -9.74 -6.42 -16.73
C LEU A 266 -10.78 -6.72 -17.81
N GLU A 267 -10.61 -7.81 -18.57
CA GLU A 267 -11.63 -8.32 -19.48
C GLU A 267 -12.93 -8.66 -18.74
N TYR A 268 -12.83 -9.38 -17.63
CA TYR A 268 -13.98 -9.65 -16.76
C TYR A 268 -14.69 -8.37 -16.30
N LEU A 269 -13.95 -7.37 -15.85
CA LEU A 269 -14.55 -6.08 -15.43
C LEU A 269 -15.21 -5.36 -16.61
N HIS A 270 -14.62 -5.42 -17.80
CA HIS A 270 -15.20 -4.82 -18.99
C HIS A 270 -16.49 -5.52 -19.40
N LEU A 271 -16.56 -6.86 -19.34
CA LEU A 271 -17.80 -7.61 -19.59
C LEU A 271 -18.89 -7.26 -18.56
N LYS A 272 -18.53 -7.04 -17.30
CA LYS A 272 -19.47 -6.57 -16.26
C LYS A 272 -19.97 -5.17 -16.53
N GLU A 273 -19.08 -4.28 -16.95
CA GLU A 273 -19.43 -2.94 -17.41
C GLU A 273 -20.36 -3.00 -18.63
N LEU A 274 -20.21 -3.95 -19.55
CA LEU A 274 -21.15 -4.11 -20.68
C LEU A 274 -22.47 -4.82 -20.30
N GLY A 275 -22.67 -5.19 -19.03
CA GLY A 275 -23.88 -5.90 -18.59
C GLY A 275 -23.97 -7.36 -19.03
N VAL A 276 -22.87 -7.97 -19.47
CA VAL A 276 -22.85 -9.36 -19.94
C VAL A 276 -23.19 -10.31 -18.78
N LYS A 277 -24.36 -10.96 -18.88
CA LYS A 277 -24.82 -11.98 -17.93
C LYS A 277 -23.87 -13.18 -17.96
N GLY A 278 -23.62 -13.77 -16.79
CA GLY A 278 -22.76 -14.96 -16.70
C GLY A 278 -21.25 -14.72 -16.76
N ALA A 279 -20.77 -13.49 -16.99
CA ALA A 279 -19.33 -13.18 -16.90
C ALA A 279 -18.76 -13.64 -15.55
N ARG A 280 -17.80 -14.57 -15.58
CA ARG A 280 -17.20 -15.20 -14.40
C ARG A 280 -15.88 -14.51 -14.06
N VAL A 281 -15.66 -14.29 -12.77
CA VAL A 281 -14.34 -13.85 -12.28
C VAL A 281 -13.32 -14.93 -12.64
N PRO A 282 -12.12 -14.59 -13.16
CA PRO A 282 -11.10 -15.59 -13.42
C PRO A 282 -10.66 -16.25 -12.11
N PHE A 283 -10.12 -17.47 -12.19
CA PHE A 283 -9.55 -18.12 -11.02
C PHE A 283 -8.31 -17.35 -10.51
N PRO A 284 -8.15 -17.17 -9.19
CA PRO A 284 -6.95 -16.57 -8.65
C PRO A 284 -5.75 -17.50 -8.88
N LEU A 285 -4.61 -16.92 -9.24
CA LEU A 285 -3.33 -17.62 -9.38
C LEU A 285 -2.79 -18.11 -8.04
N GLY A 286 -3.18 -17.42 -6.99
CA GLY A 286 -2.76 -17.69 -5.63
C GLY A 286 -3.23 -16.59 -4.69
N ARG A 287 -2.77 -16.69 -3.45
CA ARG A 287 -3.14 -15.79 -2.36
C ARG A 287 -1.92 -15.42 -1.55
N LEU A 288 -1.85 -14.16 -1.14
CA LEU A 288 -0.93 -13.69 -0.11
C LEU A 288 -1.74 -13.34 1.13
N ILE A 289 -1.23 -13.73 2.30
CA ILE A 289 -1.71 -13.22 3.58
C ILE A 289 -0.53 -12.57 4.27
N GLU A 290 -0.67 -11.32 4.65
CA GLU A 290 0.43 -10.53 5.22
C GLU A 290 -0.05 -9.75 6.42
N ILE A 291 0.82 -9.62 7.43
CA ILE A 291 0.67 -8.66 8.51
C ILE A 291 1.74 -7.57 8.36
N GLU A 292 1.33 -6.33 8.54
CA GLU A 292 2.16 -5.15 8.38
C GLU A 292 1.98 -4.22 9.59
N VAL A 293 3.08 -3.82 10.22
CA VAL A 293 3.11 -2.82 11.30
C VAL A 293 3.85 -1.59 10.76
N GLU A 294 3.09 -0.55 10.42
CA GLU A 294 3.62 0.73 9.94
C GLU A 294 3.80 1.69 11.13
N PHE A 295 4.96 2.36 11.21
CA PHE A 295 5.11 3.54 12.05
C PHE A 295 4.34 4.68 11.39
N GLU A 296 3.37 5.25 12.09
CA GLU A 296 2.51 6.29 11.55
C GLU A 296 3.36 7.48 11.05
N ARG A 297 3.00 7.95 9.85
CA ARG A 297 3.82 8.88 9.07
C ARG A 297 3.86 10.28 9.64
N ASN A 298 2.75 10.82 10.12
CA ASN A 298 2.73 12.13 10.74
C ASN A 298 3.65 12.17 11.97
N VAL A 299 3.63 11.12 12.81
CA VAL A 299 4.54 11.05 13.96
C VAL A 299 5.99 10.90 13.51
N SER A 300 6.26 9.95 12.62
CA SER A 300 7.63 9.63 12.20
C SER A 300 8.30 10.73 11.36
N GLU A 301 7.57 11.37 10.44
CA GLU A 301 8.07 12.51 9.65
C GLU A 301 8.35 13.73 10.54
N ASN A 302 7.49 14.00 11.54
CA ASN A 302 7.72 15.12 12.45
C ASN A 302 8.92 14.87 13.37
N LEU A 303 9.13 13.63 13.83
CA LEU A 303 10.35 13.24 14.53
C LEU A 303 11.60 13.47 13.68
N ASP A 304 11.57 13.05 12.40
CA ASP A 304 12.69 13.25 11.48
C ASP A 304 12.99 14.74 11.26
N LYS A 305 11.95 15.56 11.08
CA LYS A 305 12.10 17.02 10.93
C LYS A 305 12.70 17.66 12.18
N GLU A 306 12.22 17.30 13.36
CA GLU A 306 12.77 17.83 14.62
C GLU A 306 14.22 17.39 14.83
N LEU A 307 14.58 16.16 14.44
CA LEU A 307 15.96 15.67 14.51
C LEU A 307 16.88 16.47 13.58
N LEU A 308 16.44 16.74 12.35
CA LEU A 308 17.20 17.55 11.39
C LEU A 308 17.37 18.99 11.88
N LYS A 309 16.32 19.61 12.42
CA LYS A 309 16.40 20.95 13.01
C LYS A 309 17.37 21.00 14.19
N ALA A 310 17.33 20.01 15.08
CA ALA A 310 18.24 19.94 16.22
C ALA A 310 19.71 19.80 15.77
N LYS A 311 19.97 18.96 14.76
CA LYS A 311 21.31 18.83 14.14
C LYS A 311 21.79 20.14 13.54
N ALA A 312 20.94 20.83 12.78
CA ALA A 312 21.29 22.10 12.15
C ALA A 312 21.63 23.21 13.17
N LYS A 313 21.04 23.13 14.39
CA LYS A 313 21.32 24.04 15.51
C LYS A 313 22.50 23.62 16.38
N GLY A 314 23.10 22.44 16.15
CA GLY A 314 24.14 21.90 17.02
C GLY A 314 23.65 21.48 18.41
N ASP A 315 22.35 21.25 18.61
CA ASP A 315 21.78 20.85 19.91
C ASP A 315 21.97 19.35 20.14
N ILE A 316 23.16 18.98 20.64
CA ILE A 316 23.58 17.59 20.86
C ILE A 316 22.62 16.85 21.78
N LYS A 317 22.22 17.47 22.91
CA LYS A 317 21.30 16.85 23.89
C LYS A 317 19.95 16.53 23.25
N ARG A 318 19.41 17.46 22.44
CA ARG A 318 18.15 17.22 21.74
C ARG A 318 18.28 16.16 20.66
N VAL A 319 19.39 16.12 19.93
CA VAL A 319 19.68 15.08 18.93
C VAL A 319 19.71 13.69 19.59
N GLU A 320 20.41 13.54 20.71
CA GLU A 320 20.49 12.28 21.46
C GLU A 320 19.11 11.84 21.96
N PHE A 321 18.35 12.76 22.55
CA PHE A 321 16.98 12.49 22.98
C PHE A 321 16.11 12.01 21.82
N LEU A 322 16.08 12.71 20.68
CA LEU A 322 15.25 12.35 19.54
C LEU A 322 15.66 11.01 18.92
N LYS A 323 16.96 10.70 18.85
CA LYS A 323 17.45 9.37 18.44
C LYS A 323 16.96 8.28 19.39
N LYS A 324 16.99 8.52 20.70
CA LYS A 324 16.46 7.59 21.71
C LYS A 324 14.97 7.35 21.52
N VAL A 325 14.19 8.40 21.23
CA VAL A 325 12.74 8.27 20.93
C VAL A 325 12.51 7.43 19.67
N ILE A 326 13.24 7.70 18.59
CA ILE A 326 13.12 6.93 17.34
C ILE A 326 13.48 5.45 17.57
N SER A 327 14.54 5.16 18.34
CA SER A 327 14.89 3.79 18.73
C SER A 327 13.76 3.13 19.53
N ALA A 328 13.19 3.85 20.49
CA ALA A 328 12.10 3.34 21.33
C ALA A 328 10.84 2.98 20.50
N PHE A 329 10.46 3.79 19.51
CA PHE A 329 9.37 3.42 18.60
C PHE A 329 9.71 2.19 17.74
N LYS A 330 10.96 2.06 17.29
CA LYS A 330 11.40 0.87 16.54
C LYS A 330 11.33 -0.39 17.40
N GLU A 331 11.80 -0.32 18.64
CA GLU A 331 11.72 -1.41 19.63
C GLU A 331 10.25 -1.82 19.86
N ASP A 332 9.34 -0.86 19.99
CA ASP A 332 7.91 -1.14 20.16
C ASP A 332 7.29 -1.79 18.91
N GLN A 333 7.72 -1.44 17.68
CA GLN A 333 7.31 -2.16 16.48
C GLN A 333 7.77 -3.63 16.49
N GLU A 334 9.00 -3.88 16.94
CA GLU A 334 9.52 -5.24 17.11
C GLU A 334 8.74 -6.01 18.18
N GLU A 335 8.39 -5.36 19.29
CA GLU A 335 7.63 -5.95 20.38
C GLU A 335 6.21 -6.34 19.93
N ILE A 336 5.54 -5.49 19.14
CA ILE A 336 4.26 -5.83 18.50
C ILE A 336 4.40 -7.13 17.70
N MET A 337 5.46 -7.24 16.88
CA MET A 337 5.68 -8.45 16.08
C MET A 337 5.97 -9.68 16.93
N LYS A 338 6.73 -9.56 18.03
CA LYS A 338 6.99 -10.67 18.96
C LYS A 338 5.70 -11.16 19.63
N ILE A 339 4.85 -10.24 20.10
CA ILE A 339 3.55 -10.57 20.68
C ILE A 339 2.71 -11.37 19.69
N LEU A 340 2.64 -10.90 18.44
CA LEU A 340 1.88 -11.54 17.38
C LEU A 340 2.46 -12.89 16.96
N GLN A 341 3.79 -13.01 16.86
CA GLN A 341 4.47 -14.28 16.59
C GLN A 341 4.17 -15.31 17.68
N SER A 342 4.30 -14.92 18.94
CA SER A 342 4.00 -15.79 20.08
C SER A 342 2.56 -16.27 20.01
N GLU A 343 1.58 -15.37 19.83
CA GLU A 343 0.17 -15.77 19.83
C GLU A 343 -0.21 -16.59 18.60
N PHE A 344 0.30 -16.25 17.41
CA PHE A 344 0.04 -17.04 16.21
C PHE A 344 0.67 -18.44 16.29
N SER A 345 1.85 -18.58 16.88
CA SER A 345 2.50 -19.89 17.04
C SER A 345 1.68 -20.85 17.91
N LYS A 346 1.05 -20.37 18.99
CA LYS A 346 0.10 -21.16 19.81
C LYS A 346 -1.12 -21.65 19.04
N GLN A 347 -1.50 -20.95 17.97
CA GLN A 347 -2.62 -21.29 17.09
C GLN A 347 -2.18 -22.12 15.87
N GLY A 348 -0.90 -22.51 15.80
CA GLY A 348 -0.32 -23.22 14.66
C GLY A 348 -0.18 -22.36 13.39
N ILE A 349 -0.28 -21.03 13.52
CA ILE A 349 -0.15 -20.10 12.40
C ILE A 349 1.32 -19.70 12.28
N LYS A 350 1.97 -20.12 11.20
CA LYS A 350 3.36 -19.75 10.91
C LYS A 350 3.39 -18.37 10.28
N ILE A 351 4.16 -17.45 10.85
CA ILE A 351 4.49 -16.17 10.21
C ILE A 351 5.99 -16.06 9.97
N VAL A 352 6.38 -15.50 8.83
CA VAL A 352 7.78 -15.35 8.42
C VAL A 352 8.01 -13.93 7.90
N PRO A 353 9.23 -13.37 8.05
CA PRO A 353 9.56 -12.09 7.43
C PRO A 353 9.22 -12.09 5.94
N ALA A 354 8.47 -11.08 5.50
CA ALA A 354 8.18 -10.89 4.09
C ALA A 354 9.38 -10.19 3.43
N VAL A 355 9.81 -10.69 2.27
CA VAL A 355 10.93 -10.11 1.51
C VAL A 355 10.40 -9.50 0.22
N GLY A 356 10.65 -8.20 0.05
CA GLY A 356 10.19 -7.43 -1.09
C GLY A 356 8.77 -6.90 -0.96
N SER A 357 8.42 -6.02 -1.88
CA SER A 357 7.09 -5.46 -2.01
C SER A 357 6.05 -6.54 -2.29
N LYS A 358 4.80 -6.27 -1.90
CA LYS A 358 3.65 -7.13 -2.22
C LYS A 358 3.55 -7.43 -3.73
N TYR A 359 3.88 -6.46 -4.58
CA TYR A 359 3.95 -6.67 -6.03
C TYR A 359 4.99 -7.73 -6.41
N LYS A 360 6.20 -7.62 -5.87
CA LYS A 360 7.28 -8.57 -6.14
C LYS A 360 6.91 -9.98 -5.69
N GLN A 361 6.28 -10.11 -4.52
CA GLN A 361 5.77 -11.39 -4.03
C GLN A 361 4.67 -11.96 -4.94
N ALA A 362 3.70 -11.13 -5.36
CA ALA A 362 2.63 -11.56 -6.26
C ALA A 362 3.13 -11.95 -7.66
N MET A 363 4.14 -11.26 -8.19
CA MET A 363 4.78 -11.62 -9.45
C MET A 363 5.49 -12.97 -9.38
N LYS A 364 6.12 -13.33 -8.25
CA LYS A 364 6.68 -14.68 -8.07
C LYS A 364 5.61 -15.76 -8.17
N VAL A 365 4.42 -15.52 -7.58
CA VAL A 365 3.28 -16.43 -7.72
C VAL A 365 2.84 -16.54 -9.18
N TYR A 366 2.78 -15.42 -9.90
CA TYR A 366 2.39 -15.43 -11.32
C TYR A 366 3.40 -16.16 -12.21
N ILE A 367 4.69 -15.89 -12.06
CA ILE A 367 5.76 -16.53 -12.85
C ILE A 367 5.77 -18.05 -12.63
N ASN A 368 5.47 -18.51 -11.41
CA ASN A 368 5.40 -19.94 -11.11
C ASN A 368 4.04 -20.58 -11.45
N SER A 369 3.11 -19.84 -12.06
CA SER A 369 1.77 -20.35 -12.39
C SER A 369 1.75 -21.08 -13.73
N PRO A 370 0.89 -22.10 -13.91
CA PRO A 370 0.78 -22.82 -15.19
C PRO A 370 0.46 -21.91 -16.38
N ILE A 371 -0.28 -20.82 -16.16
CA ILE A 371 -0.66 -19.84 -17.21
C ILE A 371 0.58 -19.12 -17.77
N PHE A 372 1.60 -18.89 -16.95
CA PHE A 372 2.83 -18.25 -17.40
C PHE A 372 3.68 -19.21 -18.24
N ASN A 373 3.81 -20.46 -17.80
CA ASN A 373 4.63 -21.49 -18.45
C ASN A 373 4.04 -22.04 -19.76
N ALA A 374 2.78 -21.74 -20.07
CA ALA A 374 2.11 -22.15 -21.30
C ALA A 374 2.36 -21.22 -22.50
N LYS A 375 3.18 -20.17 -22.33
CA LYS A 375 3.63 -19.24 -23.37
C LYS A 375 5.11 -19.46 -23.63
#